data_AF-D4MSE9-F1
#
_entry.id   AF-D4MSE9-F1
#
_cell.length_a   1.000
_cell.length_b   1.000
_cell.length_c   1.000
_cell.angle_alpha   90.00
_cell.angle_beta   90.00
_cell.angle_gamma   90.00
#
_symmetry.space_group_name_H-M   'P 1'
#
loop_
_entity.id
_entity.type
_entity.pdbx_description
1 polymer ?
#
loop_
_entity_poly.entity_id
_entity_poly.type
_entity_poly.pdbx_seq_one_letter_code
_entity_poly.pdbx_strand_id
1 'polypeptide(L)'
;MRLVTVTKNEAGQRLDKLLFKYMNLAGKSFVYKMLRKKNITLNGKKCDGSERLLEGDEIRLFLSEETIEKFSEGKSAEGQPGKVRDCL
;
A
#
# COMPACT_ATOMS: atom_id res chain seq x y z
N MET A 1 5.98 9.23 6.26
CA MET A 1 6.20 8.51 4.98
C MET A 1 6.82 7.15 5.29
N ARG A 2 6.47 6.10 4.57
CA ARG A 2 7.01 4.75 4.78
C ARG A 2 7.70 4.26 3.52
N LEU A 3 8.92 3.76 3.66
CA LEU A 3 9.68 3.11 2.59
C LEU A 3 9.60 1.59 2.78
N VAL A 4 9.32 0.87 1.70
CA VAL A 4 9.33 -0.59 1.65
C VAL A 4 10.27 -1.00 0.51
N THR A 5 11.32 -1.74 0.84
CA THR A 5 12.27 -2.25 -0.14
C THR A 5 11.86 -3.67 -0.52
N VAL A 6 11.79 -3.94 -1.82
CA VAL A 6 11.43 -5.25 -2.36
C VAL A 6 12.59 -6.22 -2.16
N THR A 7 12.32 -7.31 -1.46
CA THR A 7 13.29 -8.40 -1.26
C THR A 7 13.25 -9.39 -2.41
N LYS A 8 14.28 -10.24 -2.55
CA LYS A 8 14.36 -11.28 -3.59
C LYS A 8 13.16 -12.22 -3.65
N ASN A 9 12.50 -12.47 -2.51
CA ASN A 9 11.32 -13.33 -2.42
C ASN A 9 10.03 -12.65 -2.94
N GLU A 10 10.03 -11.31 -2.96
CA GLU A 10 8.92 -10.48 -3.43
C GLU A 10 9.16 -9.98 -4.85
N ALA A 11 10.42 -10.00 -5.29
CA ALA A 11 10.81 -9.76 -6.68
C ALA A 11 10.10 -10.74 -7.62
N GLY A 12 9.59 -10.21 -8.73
CA GLY A 12 8.77 -10.94 -9.70
C GLY A 12 7.27 -10.96 -9.38
N GLN A 13 6.85 -10.51 -8.19
CA GLN A 13 5.43 -10.32 -7.88
C GLN A 13 4.93 -8.99 -8.45
N ARG A 14 3.60 -8.87 -8.60
CA ARG A 14 2.99 -7.61 -8.99
C ARG A 14 2.90 -6.66 -7.78
N LEU A 15 3.06 -5.37 -8.03
CA LEU A 15 2.98 -4.33 -6.99
C LEU A 15 1.62 -4.36 -6.27
N ASP A 16 0.53 -4.54 -6.99
CA ASP A 16 -0.81 -4.68 -6.41
C ASP A 16 -0.89 -5.79 -5.35
N LYS A 17 -0.34 -6.97 -5.65
CA LYS A 17 -0.29 -8.12 -4.74
C LYS A 17 0.50 -7.81 -3.47
N LEU A 18 1.65 -7.18 -3.60
CA LEU A 18 2.46 -6.78 -2.45
C LEU A 18 1.72 -5.73 -1.60
N LEU A 19 1.09 -4.74 -2.23
CA LEU A 19 0.31 -3.73 -1.53
C LEU A 19 -0.89 -4.33 -0.78
N PHE A 20 -1.58 -5.31 -1.35
CA PHE A 20 -2.66 -6.02 -0.66
C PHE A 20 -2.14 -6.89 0.49
N LYS A 21 -0.94 -7.45 0.38
CA LYS A 21 -0.31 -8.17 1.49
C LYS A 21 0.10 -7.21 2.62
N TYR A 22 0.57 -6.01 2.26
CA TYR A 22 0.99 -4.99 3.20
C TYR A 22 -0.21 -4.33 3.90
N MET A 23 -1.29 -4.08 3.16
CA MET A 23 -2.55 -3.51 3.64
C MET A 23 -3.68 -4.54 3.46
N ASN A 24 -3.62 -5.62 4.24
CA ASN A 24 -4.60 -6.72 4.18
C ASN A 24 -6.03 -6.28 4.51
N LEU A 25 -6.20 -5.24 5.33
CA LEU A 25 -7.52 -4.68 5.68
C LEU A 25 -8.00 -3.63 4.68
N ALA A 26 -7.12 -3.12 3.81
CA ALA A 26 -7.53 -2.13 2.82
C ALA A 26 -8.34 -2.77 1.71
N GLY A 27 -9.51 -2.18 1.42
CA GLY A 27 -10.27 -2.54 0.24
C GLY A 27 -9.51 -2.22 -1.05
N LYS A 28 -9.68 -3.05 -2.08
CA LYS A 28 -9.04 -2.86 -3.41
C LYS A 28 -9.24 -1.45 -3.96
N SER A 29 -10.45 -0.92 -3.84
CA SER A 29 -10.81 0.44 -4.27
C SER A 29 -9.97 1.53 -3.58
N PHE A 30 -9.57 1.33 -2.33
CA PHE A 30 -8.73 2.29 -1.59
C PHE A 30 -7.30 2.30 -2.13
N VAL A 31 -6.69 1.12 -2.31
CA VAL A 31 -5.32 1.01 -2.85
C VAL A 31 -5.24 1.66 -4.23
N TYR A 32 -6.21 1.40 -5.11
CA TYR A 32 -6.26 2.04 -6.43
C TYR A 32 -6.49 3.56 -6.36
N LYS A 33 -7.29 4.07 -5.42
CA LYS A 33 -7.43 5.52 -5.19
C LYS A 33 -6.07 6.14 -4.81
N MET A 34 -5.27 5.46 -3.99
CA MET A 34 -3.97 5.96 -3.53
C MET A 34 -2.89 5.92 -4.62
N LEU A 35 -2.88 4.89 -5.46
CA LEU A 35 -2.03 4.82 -6.66
C LEU A 35 -2.32 6.00 -7.62
N ARG A 36 -3.61 6.25 -7.92
CA ARG A 36 -4.01 7.37 -8.79
C ARG A 36 -3.58 8.74 -8.25
N LYS A 37 -3.68 8.96 -6.93
CA LYS A 37 -3.35 10.21 -6.23
C LYS A 37 -1.85 10.47 -6.05
N LYS A 38 -0.96 9.56 -6.44
CA LYS A 38 0.51 9.59 -6.16
C LYS A 38 0.88 9.39 -4.69
N ASN A 39 -0.02 8.86 -3.87
CA ASN A 39 0.33 8.53 -2.48
C ASN A 39 1.19 7.27 -2.40
N ILE A 40 1.20 6.45 -3.45
CA ILE A 40 2.08 5.30 -3.58
C ILE A 40 2.91 5.52 -4.83
N THR A 41 4.23 5.39 -4.70
CA THR A 41 5.16 5.51 -5.83
C THR A 41 6.15 4.35 -5.80
N LEU A 42 6.51 3.86 -6.98
CA LEU A 42 7.54 2.84 -7.17
C LEU A 42 8.78 3.53 -7.73
N ASN A 43 9.89 3.45 -7.01
CA ASN A 43 11.16 4.10 -7.36
C ASN A 43 11.00 5.60 -7.66
N GLY A 44 10.11 6.28 -6.91
CA GLY A 44 9.78 7.70 -7.11
C GLY A 44 8.91 8.00 -8.33
N LYS A 45 8.45 6.99 -9.07
CA LYS A 45 7.57 7.14 -10.24
C LYS A 45 6.13 6.78 -9.90
N LYS A 46 5.21 7.33 -10.71
CA LYS A 46 3.80 6.92 -10.70
C LYS A 46 3.71 5.47 -11.17
N CYS A 47 2.88 4.69 -10.50
CA CYS A 47 2.65 3.29 -10.84
C CYS A 47 1.16 2.96 -10.77
N ASP A 48 0.73 2.03 -11.61
CA ASP A 48 -0.68 1.60 -11.71
C ASP A 48 -0.96 0.30 -10.93
N GLY A 49 0.06 -0.30 -10.31
CA GLY A 49 -0.04 -1.56 -9.56
C GLY A 49 0.09 -2.82 -10.41
N SER A 50 0.01 -2.71 -11.74
CA SER A 50 0.23 -3.81 -12.70
C SER A 50 1.71 -4.13 -12.93
N GLU A 51 2.61 -3.25 -12.48
CA GLU A 51 4.05 -3.41 -12.61
C GLU A 51 4.56 -4.60 -11.82
N ARG A 52 5.56 -5.28 -12.39
CA ARG A 52 6.29 -6.33 -11.70
C ARG A 52 7.42 -5.71 -10.91
N LEU A 53 7.49 -6.08 -9.65
CA LEU A 53 8.54 -5.65 -8.75
C LEU A 53 9.86 -6.35 -9.10
N LEU A 54 10.95 -5.63 -9.00
CA LEU A 54 12.30 -6.14 -9.13
C LEU A 54 12.99 -6.11 -7.76
N GLU A 55 13.97 -6.99 -7.58
CA GLU A 55 14.78 -7.00 -6.37
C GLU A 55 15.49 -5.65 -6.22
N GLY A 56 15.37 -5.03 -5.03
CA GLY A 56 15.92 -3.70 -4.76
C GLY A 56 15.01 -2.53 -5.14
N ASP A 57 13.80 -2.78 -5.65
CA ASP A 57 12.83 -1.70 -5.87
C ASP A 57 12.40 -1.04 -4.56
N GLU A 58 12.22 0.28 -4.62
CA GLU A 58 11.78 1.10 -3.49
C GLU A 58 10.33 1.54 -3.63
N ILE A 59 9.44 1.05 -2.77
CA ILE A 59 8.05 1.49 -2.72
C ILE A 59 7.90 2.54 -1.64
N ARG A 60 7.49 3.75 -2.02
CA ARG A 60 7.27 4.87 -1.12
C ARG A 60 5.78 5.11 -0.93
N LEU A 61 5.35 5.00 0.33
CA LEU A 61 4.00 5.23 0.80
C LEU A 61 3.97 6.59 1.52
N PHE A 62 3.35 7.58 0.87
CA PHE A 62 3.08 8.91 1.41
C PHE A 62 1.73 8.95 2.13
N LEU A 63 1.50 7.97 3.01
CA LEU A 63 0.32 7.89 3.86
C LEU A 63 0.68 8.32 5.28
N SER A 64 -0.31 8.81 6.03
CA SER A 64 -0.16 9.03 7.47
C SER A 64 -0.02 7.69 8.19
N GLU A 65 0.70 7.68 9.32
CA GLU A 65 0.90 6.48 10.14
C GLU A 65 -0.44 5.91 10.60
N GLU A 66 -1.36 6.77 11.05
CA GLU A 66 -2.73 6.42 11.42
C GLU A 66 -3.47 5.65 10.31
N THR A 67 -3.26 6.01 9.04
CA THR A 67 -3.88 5.32 7.91
C THR A 67 -3.25 3.94 7.71
N ILE A 68 -1.93 3.84 7.81
CA ILE A 68 -1.21 2.58 7.62
C ILE A 68 -1.60 1.56 8.70
N GLU A 69 -1.71 2.00 9.94
CA GLU A 69 -2.12 1.17 11.08
C GLU A 69 -3.55 0.66 10.93
N LYS A 70 -4.49 1.54 10.53
CA LYS A 70 -5.89 1.15 10.25
C LYS A 70 -6.04 0.08 9.18
N PHE A 71 -5.07 -0.03 8.28
CA PHE A 71 -5.14 -0.94 7.13
C PHE A 71 -4.21 -2.15 7.19
N SER A 72 -3.36 -2.26 8.22
CA SER A 72 -2.39 -3.35 8.39
C SER A 72 -2.66 -4.10 9.69
N GLU A 73 -3.34 -5.25 9.60
CA GLU A 73 -3.61 -6.11 10.75
C GLU A 73 -2.33 -6.90 11.07
N GLY A 74 -1.54 -6.43 12.05
CA GLY A 74 -0.31 -7.11 12.43
C GLY A 74 0.77 -6.29 13.13
N LYS A 75 0.54 -5.00 13.41
CA LYS A 75 1.35 -4.26 14.38
C LYS A 75 0.44 -3.63 15.41
N SER A 76 0.47 -4.18 16.61
CA SER A 76 -0.20 -3.65 17.80
C SER A 76 0.22 -2.20 18.04
N ALA A 77 -0.67 -1.25 17.74
CA ALA A 77 -0.89 0.00 18.48
C ALA A 77 -2.15 0.69 17.92
N GLU A 78 -3.20 0.63 18.72
CA GLU A 78 -4.41 1.47 18.80
C GLU A 78 -4.75 2.44 17.64
N GLY A 79 -5.82 2.16 16.88
CA GLY A 79 -6.39 3.15 15.94
C GLY A 79 -7.72 2.74 15.30
N GLN A 80 -8.81 3.39 15.72
CA GLN A 80 -10.24 3.14 15.44
C GLN A 80 -10.64 2.74 14.00
N PRO A 81 -11.68 1.91 13.82
CA PRO A 81 -12.22 1.56 12.51
C PRO A 81 -12.92 2.77 11.85
N GLY A 82 -12.38 3.22 10.73
CA GLY A 82 -13.00 4.22 9.87
C GLY A 82 -14.24 3.63 9.19
N LYS A 83 -15.42 3.96 9.71
CA LYS A 83 -16.73 3.65 9.16
C LYS A 83 -16.86 4.29 7.77
N VAL A 84 -16.69 3.52 6.68
CA VAL A 84 -17.11 3.98 5.36
C VAL A 84 -18.62 3.74 5.26
N ARG A 85 -19.39 4.77 5.64
CA ARG A 85 -20.71 4.99 5.07
C ARG A 85 -20.48 5.50 3.66
N ASP A 86 -20.86 4.72 2.66
CA ASP A 86 -21.36 5.29 1.41
C ASP A 86 -22.87 5.07 1.45
N CYS A 87 -23.59 6.12 1.86
CA CYS A 87 -25.02 6.29 1.59
C CYS A 87 -25.14 6.80 0.15
N LEU A 88 -25.71 5.98 -0.74
CA LEU A 88 -26.89 6.26 -1.59
C LEU A 88 -27.08 5.13 -2.60
#